data_AF-A0A9Q0SSH2-F1
#
_entry.id   AF-A0A9Q0SSH2-F1
#
_cell.length_a   1.000
_cell.length_b   1.000
_cell.length_c   1.000
_cell.angle_alpha   90.00
_cell.angle_beta   90.00
_cell.angle_gamma   90.00
#
_symmetry.space_group_name_H-M   'P 1'
#
loop_
_entity.id
_entity.type
_entity.pdbx_description
1 polymer ?
#
loop_
_entity_poly.entity_id
_entity_poly.type
_entity_poly.pdbx_seq_one_letter_code
_entity_poly.pdbx_strand_id
1 'polypeptide(L)'
;MVQALVSIYTDSVPEGLISWPDVYKHYVLSLLMTLGNRVGTEFDVRNAEKFQDFLSQLEQTYDFCRTYIRLLELSDSLDIMKQYFTVIIPLHDSHDSIPDNSIWQDCLIILLNFWLKLSEEMQEMALNEGSVGKFGFDPKFLSSGLKVLMRLVMEDSVSPSQVWGTLIGYASCGLIGDFSVEILIFCRSMLYAGCGFGAISEVFLEAMSKCAISSAPTVDNESPDLPHLYINMLEPILRDLVCGSHEHQNFYHLLSSLSKLEGQKEDLQRVRHAVWERMAQFSNNLELPSHVRVYVLEIMQFITGRNIKGFRTELESNLLSWEGWDGLFSTSDNSEASANQGLPDHIDASSRFTSTLVALKSSQLASSISPRIEITPNNLVNIETAVSCFLKLCASSSTQPHFDALIGILEEWEGFFVNSKDEVDTTEAIEATEAENCWSNDGWDEGWESFQDEEAPEKEKTENSNHVHPFTCLLDGNFQKAHRVVPV
;
A
#
# COMPACT_ATOMS: atom_id res chain seq x y z
N MET A 1 -38.47 -10.87 38.25
CA MET A 1 -38.21 -11.46 39.59
C MET A 1 -37.20 -10.63 40.38
N VAL A 2 -36.01 -10.37 39.84
CA VAL A 2 -34.99 -9.50 40.48
C VAL A 2 -35.51 -8.10 40.77
N GLN A 3 -36.21 -7.46 39.83
CA GLN A 3 -36.84 -6.15 40.06
C GLN A 3 -37.84 -6.16 41.23
N ALA A 4 -38.62 -7.24 41.38
CA ALA A 4 -39.55 -7.40 42.49
C ALA A 4 -38.81 -7.58 43.84
N LEU A 5 -37.67 -8.28 43.83
CA LEU A 5 -36.78 -8.43 45.00
C LEU A 5 -36.13 -7.11 45.40
N VAL A 6 -35.63 -6.34 44.43
CA VAL A 6 -35.04 -5.02 44.66
C VAL A 6 -36.08 -4.03 45.18
N SER A 7 -37.31 -4.05 44.65
CA SER A 7 -38.39 -3.16 45.08
C SER A 7 -38.90 -3.38 46.51
N ILE A 8 -38.51 -4.49 47.17
CA ILE A 8 -38.83 -4.75 48.58
C ILE A 8 -37.96 -3.91 49.51
N TYR A 9 -36.79 -3.45 49.05
CA TYR A 9 -35.86 -2.65 49.84
C TYR A 9 -36.07 -1.15 49.59
N THR A 10 -36.40 -0.38 50.63
CA THR A 10 -36.77 1.04 50.53
C THR A 10 -35.61 2.02 50.68
N ASP A 11 -34.51 1.63 51.35
CA ASP A 11 -33.53 2.60 51.86
C ASP A 11 -32.09 2.37 51.36
N SER A 12 -31.75 1.18 50.87
CA SER A 12 -30.55 0.87 50.06
C SER A 12 -30.55 -0.62 49.69
N VAL A 13 -30.12 -0.94 48.47
CA VAL A 13 -29.99 -2.34 48.01
C VAL A 13 -28.81 -2.98 48.77
N PRO A 14 -29.00 -4.15 49.44
CA PRO A 14 -27.92 -4.85 50.13
C PRO A 14 -26.70 -5.11 49.24
N GLU A 15 -25.49 -4.99 49.80
CA GLU A 15 -24.26 -5.41 49.12
C GLU A 15 -24.37 -6.87 48.64
N GLY A 16 -24.20 -7.09 47.33
CA GLY A 16 -24.27 -8.40 46.69
C GLY A 16 -25.58 -8.72 45.94
N LEU A 17 -26.60 -7.86 45.98
CA LEU A 17 -27.79 -8.01 45.15
C LEU A 17 -27.54 -7.50 43.72
N ILE A 18 -27.59 -8.41 42.75
CA ILE A 18 -27.34 -8.13 41.33
C ILE A 18 -28.55 -7.38 40.74
N SER A 19 -28.28 -6.37 39.91
CA SER A 19 -29.35 -5.61 39.24
C SER A 19 -29.98 -6.44 38.11
N TRP A 20 -31.24 -6.18 37.75
CA TRP A 20 -31.86 -6.90 36.62
C TRP A 20 -31.15 -6.64 35.27
N PRO A 21 -30.60 -5.45 34.97
CA PRO A 21 -29.77 -5.23 33.79
C PRO A 21 -28.50 -6.09 33.81
N ASP A 22 -27.84 -6.22 34.96
CA ASP A 22 -26.66 -7.07 35.10
C ASP A 22 -26.98 -8.55 34.83
N VAL A 23 -28.17 -9.03 35.21
CA VAL A 23 -28.61 -10.39 34.89
C VAL A 23 -28.80 -10.57 33.39
N TYR A 24 -29.42 -9.62 32.70
CA TYR A 24 -29.59 -9.67 31.25
C TYR A 24 -28.25 -9.56 30.52
N LYS A 25 -27.39 -8.63 30.93
CA LYS A 25 -26.03 -8.49 30.42
C LYS A 25 -25.24 -9.79 30.58
N HIS A 26 -25.21 -10.36 31.78
CA HIS A 26 -24.52 -11.62 32.03
C HIS A 26 -25.08 -12.77 31.20
N TYR A 27 -26.41 -12.86 31.06
CA TYR A 27 -27.06 -13.89 30.25
C TYR A 27 -26.67 -13.79 28.77
N VAL A 28 -26.80 -12.60 28.17
CA VAL A 28 -26.45 -12.37 26.76
C VAL A 28 -24.96 -12.64 26.51
N LEU A 29 -24.09 -12.13 27.38
CA LEU A 29 -22.65 -12.33 27.28
C LEU A 29 -22.25 -13.79 27.46
N SER A 30 -22.91 -14.53 28.35
CA SER A 30 -22.63 -15.96 28.55
C SER A 30 -23.01 -16.80 27.33
N LEU A 31 -24.13 -16.46 26.66
CA LEU A 31 -24.52 -17.11 25.40
C LEU A 31 -23.49 -16.83 24.30
N LEU A 32 -23.10 -15.56 24.14
CA LEU A 32 -22.11 -15.16 23.14
C LEU A 32 -20.74 -15.78 23.41
N MET A 33 -20.30 -15.84 24.68
CA MET A 33 -19.05 -16.48 25.08
C MET A 33 -19.08 -17.99 24.85
N THR A 34 -20.22 -18.66 25.10
CA THR A 34 -20.38 -20.08 24.80
C THR A 34 -20.23 -20.35 23.31
N LEU A 35 -20.81 -19.48 22.48
CA LEU A 35 -20.69 -19.56 21.03
C LEU A 35 -19.24 -19.31 20.57
N GLY A 36 -18.57 -18.27 21.08
CA GLY A 36 -17.17 -17.97 20.77
C GLY A 36 -16.19 -19.07 21.23
N ASN A 37 -16.44 -19.71 22.38
CA ASN A 37 -15.60 -20.83 22.84
C ASN A 37 -15.72 -22.08 21.95
N ARG A 38 -16.91 -22.34 21.39
CA ARG A 38 -17.09 -23.42 20.41
C ARG A 38 -16.30 -23.16 19.14
N VAL A 39 -16.25 -21.90 18.70
CA VAL A 39 -15.42 -21.49 17.57
C VAL A 39 -13.94 -21.80 17.84
N GLY A 40 -13.40 -21.38 19.00
CA GLY A 40 -11.99 -21.65 19.31
C GLY A 40 -11.62 -23.13 19.48
N THR A 41 -12.59 -24.04 19.63
CA THR A 41 -12.33 -25.46 19.95
C THR A 41 -12.78 -26.45 18.88
N GLU A 42 -13.79 -26.13 18.07
CA GLU A 42 -14.43 -27.05 17.13
C GLU A 42 -14.34 -26.62 15.65
N PHE A 43 -13.89 -25.39 15.38
CA PHE A 43 -13.80 -24.88 14.02
C PHE A 43 -12.55 -25.36 13.28
N ASP A 44 -12.82 -25.99 12.15
CA ASP A 44 -11.86 -26.09 11.06
C ASP A 44 -12.24 -25.01 10.05
N VAL A 45 -11.44 -23.95 9.94
CA VAL A 45 -11.66 -22.82 9.03
C VAL A 45 -11.70 -23.26 7.56
N ARG A 46 -11.36 -24.51 7.23
CA ARG A 46 -11.52 -25.05 5.87
C ARG A 46 -12.94 -25.53 5.55
N ASN A 47 -13.85 -25.60 6.52
CA ASN A 47 -15.21 -26.09 6.30
C ASN A 47 -16.24 -24.95 6.27
N ALA A 48 -16.65 -24.56 5.07
CA ALA A 48 -17.64 -23.51 4.85
C ALA A 48 -19.04 -23.84 5.42
N GLU A 49 -19.47 -25.11 5.42
CA GLU A 49 -20.77 -25.52 5.98
C GLU A 49 -20.80 -25.28 7.49
N LYS A 50 -19.74 -25.67 8.20
CA LYS A 50 -19.60 -25.37 9.63
C LYS A 50 -19.64 -23.86 9.88
N PHE A 51 -18.96 -23.08 9.02
CA PHE A 51 -18.98 -21.62 9.09
C PHE A 51 -20.40 -21.05 8.94
N GLN A 52 -21.18 -21.52 7.97
CA GLN A 52 -22.58 -21.13 7.82
C GLN A 52 -23.44 -21.55 9.02
N ASP A 53 -23.23 -22.74 9.58
CA ASP A 53 -23.94 -23.20 10.79
C ASP A 53 -23.65 -22.29 11.99
N PHE A 54 -22.40 -21.84 12.12
CA PHE A 54 -22.00 -20.87 13.14
C PHE A 54 -22.65 -19.51 12.93
N LEU A 55 -22.62 -18.97 11.70
CA LEU A 55 -23.26 -17.69 11.37
C LEU A 55 -24.77 -17.74 11.66
N SER A 56 -25.41 -18.87 11.34
CA SER A 56 -26.82 -19.10 11.63
C SER A 56 -27.11 -19.11 13.13
N GLN A 57 -26.26 -19.76 13.92
CA GLN A 57 -26.36 -19.76 15.39
C GLN A 57 -26.10 -18.37 15.99
N LEU A 58 -25.15 -17.63 15.43
CA LEU A 58 -24.83 -16.27 15.84
C LEU A 58 -26.03 -15.34 15.64
N GLU A 59 -26.62 -15.36 14.45
CA GLU A 59 -27.81 -14.57 14.15
C GLU A 59 -29.00 -14.98 15.02
N GLN A 60 -29.26 -16.28 15.19
CA GLN A 60 -30.33 -16.77 16.06
C GLN A 60 -30.13 -16.34 17.52
N THR A 61 -28.90 -16.39 18.02
CA THR A 61 -28.56 -15.95 19.37
C THR A 61 -28.81 -14.45 19.52
N TYR A 62 -28.41 -13.65 18.53
CA TYR A 62 -28.71 -12.22 18.52
C TYR A 62 -30.21 -11.95 18.51
N ASP A 63 -30.97 -12.57 17.60
CA ASP A 63 -32.42 -12.36 17.48
C ASP A 63 -33.17 -12.75 18.76
N PHE A 64 -32.74 -13.83 19.42
CA PHE A 64 -33.27 -14.21 20.73
C PHE A 64 -32.92 -13.20 21.82
N CYS A 65 -31.68 -12.69 21.81
CA CYS A 65 -31.19 -11.76 22.82
C CYS A 65 -31.64 -10.31 22.60
N ARG A 66 -32.06 -9.94 21.39
CA ARG A 66 -32.35 -8.58 20.94
C ARG A 66 -33.28 -7.81 21.88
N THR A 67 -34.35 -8.45 22.36
CA THR A 67 -35.28 -7.82 23.31
C THR A 67 -34.61 -7.48 24.63
N TYR A 68 -33.73 -8.34 25.14
CA TYR A 68 -32.99 -8.06 26.38
C TYR A 68 -31.97 -6.95 26.20
N ILE A 69 -31.28 -6.93 25.05
CA ILE A 69 -30.31 -5.89 24.72
C ILE A 69 -31.00 -4.53 24.69
N ARG A 70 -32.15 -4.40 24.01
CA ARG A 70 -32.93 -3.15 23.93
C ARG A 70 -33.46 -2.63 25.27
N LEU A 71 -33.46 -3.45 26.32
CA LEU A 71 -33.88 -3.03 27.66
C LEU A 71 -32.72 -2.47 28.49
N LEU A 72 -31.47 -2.67 28.07
CA LEU A 72 -30.30 -2.16 28.78
C LEU A 72 -30.10 -0.67 28.51
N GLU A 73 -29.23 -0.03 29.29
CA GLU A 73 -28.74 1.30 28.96
C GLU A 73 -28.06 1.27 27.58
N LEU A 74 -28.13 2.36 26.82
CA LEU A 74 -27.64 2.35 25.45
C LEU A 74 -26.15 2.07 25.35
N SER A 75 -25.32 2.53 26.30
CA SER A 75 -23.90 2.19 26.33
C SER A 75 -23.66 0.69 26.45
N ASP A 76 -24.36 0.03 27.38
CA ASP A 76 -24.28 -1.42 27.56
C ASP A 76 -24.81 -2.17 26.33
N SER A 77 -25.87 -1.65 25.72
CA SER A 77 -26.47 -2.21 24.51
C SER A 77 -25.48 -2.19 23.35
N LEU A 78 -24.85 -1.03 23.10
CA LEU A 78 -23.86 -0.86 22.05
C LEU A 78 -22.60 -1.70 22.31
N ASP A 79 -22.12 -1.77 23.55
CA ASP A 79 -20.96 -2.58 23.91
C ASP A 79 -21.22 -4.08 23.66
N ILE A 80 -22.42 -4.58 24.01
CA ILE A 80 -22.81 -5.95 23.71
C ILE A 80 -22.90 -6.16 22.19
N MET A 81 -23.49 -5.23 21.44
CA MET A 81 -23.57 -5.35 19.97
C MET A 81 -22.19 -5.35 19.31
N LYS A 82 -21.25 -4.52 19.78
CA LYS A 82 -19.85 -4.55 19.34
C LYS A 82 -19.23 -5.93 19.52
N GLN A 83 -19.55 -6.64 20.59
CA GLN A 83 -19.02 -7.99 20.79
C GLN A 83 -19.47 -9.00 19.73
N TYR A 84 -20.67 -8.83 19.14
CA TYR A 84 -21.13 -9.67 18.03
C TYR A 84 -20.29 -9.47 16.75
N PHE A 85 -19.65 -8.31 16.57
CA PHE A 85 -18.66 -8.11 15.50
C PHE A 85 -17.33 -8.79 15.82
N THR A 86 -16.92 -8.82 17.09
CA THR A 86 -15.62 -9.38 17.50
C THR A 86 -15.59 -10.89 17.69
N VAL A 87 -16.74 -11.54 17.75
CA VAL A 87 -16.85 -13.00 17.98
C VAL A 87 -16.17 -13.84 16.90
N ILE A 88 -15.92 -13.25 15.72
CA ILE A 88 -15.23 -13.92 14.61
C ILE A 88 -13.69 -13.90 14.77
N ILE A 89 -13.13 -13.07 15.65
CA ILE A 89 -11.66 -12.89 15.80
C ILE A 89 -10.92 -14.20 16.12
N PRO A 90 -11.41 -15.11 16.99
CA PRO A 90 -10.71 -16.36 17.29
C PRO A 90 -10.49 -17.29 16.07
N LEU A 91 -11.14 -17.01 14.94
CA LEU A 91 -10.91 -17.72 13.67
C LEU A 91 -9.65 -17.24 12.93
N HIS A 92 -8.95 -16.21 13.43
CA HIS A 92 -7.74 -15.67 12.83
C HIS A 92 -6.49 -16.53 13.11
N ASP A 93 -6.42 -17.17 14.27
CA ASP A 93 -5.26 -17.96 14.71
C ASP A 93 -5.10 -19.30 13.94
N SER A 94 -6.13 -19.71 13.18
CA SER A 94 -6.03 -20.81 12.21
C SER A 94 -5.49 -20.27 10.88
N HIS A 95 -4.15 -20.16 10.82
CA HIS A 95 -3.33 -19.48 9.82
C HIS A 95 -3.34 -20.04 8.37
N ASP A 96 -4.50 -20.24 7.77
CA ASP A 96 -4.60 -20.31 6.31
C ASP A 96 -5.70 -19.36 5.83
N SER A 97 -5.37 -18.50 4.87
CA SER A 97 -6.33 -17.61 4.22
C SER A 97 -7.54 -18.41 3.75
N ILE A 98 -8.74 -17.90 4.02
CA ILE A 98 -9.98 -18.47 3.51
C ILE A 98 -9.84 -18.69 1.99
N PRO A 99 -10.20 -19.87 1.45
CA PRO A 99 -10.14 -20.13 0.02
C PRO A 99 -10.96 -19.12 -0.79
N ASP A 100 -10.37 -18.59 -1.85
CA ASP A 100 -11.07 -17.71 -2.81
C ASP A 100 -11.95 -18.52 -3.75
N ASN A 101 -13.12 -18.92 -3.25
CA ASN A 101 -14.14 -19.60 -4.04
C ASN A 101 -15.55 -19.10 -3.71
N SER A 102 -16.52 -19.46 -4.56
CA SER A 102 -17.90 -18.99 -4.45
C SER A 102 -18.60 -19.44 -3.16
N ILE A 103 -18.22 -20.59 -2.59
CA ILE A 103 -18.83 -21.08 -1.35
C ILE A 103 -18.47 -20.14 -0.19
N TRP A 104 -17.22 -19.70 -0.11
CA TRP A 104 -16.77 -18.74 0.89
C TRP A 104 -17.30 -17.33 0.63
N GLN A 105 -17.45 -16.95 -0.64
CA GLN A 105 -18.13 -15.71 -1.03
C GLN A 105 -19.56 -15.67 -0.47
N ASP A 106 -20.35 -16.74 -0.64
CA ASP A 106 -21.71 -16.84 -0.10
C ASP A 106 -21.72 -16.72 1.43
N CYS A 107 -20.78 -17.38 2.11
CA CYS A 107 -20.64 -17.29 3.56
C CYS A 107 -20.36 -15.85 4.04
N LEU A 108 -19.47 -15.15 3.35
CA LEU A 108 -19.11 -13.77 3.67
C LEU A 108 -20.27 -12.82 3.40
N ILE A 109 -21.06 -13.06 2.35
CA ILE A 109 -22.28 -12.30 2.09
C ILE A 109 -23.27 -12.47 3.25
N ILE A 110 -23.44 -13.68 3.80
CA ILE A 110 -24.29 -13.92 4.98
C ILE A 110 -23.77 -13.12 6.20
N LEU A 111 -22.47 -13.17 6.46
CA LEU A 111 -21.85 -12.42 7.55
C LEU A 111 -22.01 -10.90 7.38
N LEU A 112 -21.76 -10.37 6.18
CA LEU A 112 -21.91 -8.95 5.87
C LEU A 112 -23.36 -8.49 6.04
N ASN A 113 -24.35 -9.30 5.63
CA ASN A 113 -25.77 -9.01 5.86
C ASN A 113 -26.10 -8.95 7.36
N PHE A 114 -25.56 -9.88 8.15
CA PHE A 114 -25.74 -9.86 9.60
C PHE A 114 -25.12 -8.59 10.23
N TRP A 115 -23.90 -8.22 9.82
CA TRP A 115 -23.23 -7.00 10.27
C TRP A 115 -23.98 -5.73 9.85
N LEU A 116 -24.55 -5.71 8.65
CA LEU A 116 -25.41 -4.63 8.18
C LEU A 116 -26.65 -4.49 9.07
N LYS A 117 -27.36 -5.58 9.34
CA LYS A 117 -28.52 -5.61 10.25
C LYS A 117 -28.15 -5.07 11.63
N LEU A 118 -27.02 -5.49 12.20
CA LEU A 118 -26.52 -4.96 13.47
C LEU A 118 -26.25 -3.46 13.40
N SER A 119 -25.55 -2.98 12.38
CA SER A 119 -25.21 -1.55 12.22
C SER A 119 -26.46 -0.67 12.10
N GLU A 120 -27.49 -1.13 11.37
CA GLU A 120 -28.75 -0.42 11.20
C GLU A 120 -29.55 -0.36 12.51
N GLU A 121 -29.55 -1.44 13.30
CA GLU A 121 -30.17 -1.45 14.63
C GLU A 121 -29.42 -0.56 15.64
N MET A 122 -28.08 -0.56 15.62
CA MET A 122 -27.26 0.37 16.41
C MET A 122 -27.62 1.82 16.09
N GLN A 123 -27.79 2.14 14.81
CA GLN A 123 -28.23 3.45 14.36
C GLN A 123 -29.65 3.79 14.83
N GLU A 124 -30.61 2.85 14.74
CA GLU A 124 -31.99 3.04 15.20
C GLU A 124 -32.03 3.43 16.68
N MET A 125 -31.28 2.71 17.54
CA MET A 125 -31.25 2.99 18.97
C MET A 125 -30.57 4.32 19.30
N ALA A 126 -29.48 4.65 18.60
CA ALA A 126 -28.79 5.94 18.78
C ALA A 126 -29.69 7.15 18.42
N LEU A 127 -30.60 7.00 17.44
CA LEU A 127 -31.55 8.04 17.06
C LEU A 127 -32.70 8.19 18.07
N ASN A 128 -33.19 7.09 18.63
CA ASN A 128 -34.34 7.08 19.54
C ASN A 128 -34.05 7.73 20.90
N GLU A 129 -32.80 7.69 21.37
CA GLU A 129 -32.42 8.26 22.67
C GLU A 129 -32.14 9.78 22.62
N GLY A 130 -32.27 10.41 21.44
CA GLY A 130 -32.17 11.88 21.28
C GLY A 130 -30.78 12.46 21.53
N SER A 131 -29.76 11.64 21.84
CA SER A 131 -28.40 12.08 22.09
C SER A 131 -27.56 12.11 20.81
N VAL A 132 -27.97 12.98 19.87
CA VAL A 132 -27.13 13.34 18.72
C VAL A 132 -25.84 13.98 19.27
N GLY A 133 -24.71 13.28 19.17
CA GLY A 133 -23.39 13.83 19.48
C GLY A 133 -22.74 13.38 20.79
N LYS A 134 -23.25 12.35 21.49
CA LYS A 134 -22.58 11.78 22.69
C LYS A 134 -21.93 10.41 22.48
N PHE A 135 -22.02 9.84 21.28
CA PHE A 135 -21.39 8.56 20.97
C PHE A 135 -20.04 8.79 20.32
N GLY A 136 -18.99 8.20 20.88
CA GLY A 136 -17.70 8.08 20.22
C GLY A 136 -17.67 6.98 19.16
N PHE A 137 -18.81 6.59 18.56
CA PHE A 137 -18.93 5.59 17.50
C PHE A 137 -20.07 5.96 16.55
N ASP A 138 -19.79 6.08 15.25
CA ASP A 138 -20.81 6.38 14.23
C ASP A 138 -21.22 5.13 13.44
N PRO A 139 -22.36 4.50 13.75
CA PRO A 139 -22.83 3.30 13.06
C PRO A 139 -23.23 3.56 11.60
N LYS A 140 -23.45 4.83 11.19
CA LYS A 140 -23.82 5.18 9.80
C LYS A 140 -22.68 4.89 8.83
N PHE A 141 -21.45 5.22 9.24
CA PHE A 141 -20.26 4.88 8.47
C PHE A 141 -20.22 3.38 8.20
N LEU A 142 -20.28 2.58 9.28
CA LEU A 142 -20.17 1.13 9.17
C LEU A 142 -21.22 0.56 8.20
N SER A 143 -22.48 1.01 8.29
CA SER A 143 -23.52 0.59 7.35
C SER A 143 -23.17 0.93 5.89
N SER A 144 -22.67 2.15 5.62
CA SER A 144 -22.25 2.54 4.27
C SER A 144 -21.05 1.75 3.75
N GLY A 145 -20.00 1.61 4.56
CA GLY A 145 -18.79 0.87 4.19
C GLY A 145 -19.08 -0.61 3.94
N LEU A 146 -19.92 -1.25 4.78
CA LEU A 146 -20.34 -2.64 4.58
C LEU A 146 -21.19 -2.83 3.33
N LYS A 147 -22.04 -1.86 2.96
CA LYS A 147 -22.82 -1.92 1.71
C LYS A 147 -21.92 -1.89 0.49
N VAL A 148 -20.92 -1.01 0.48
CA VAL A 148 -19.91 -0.96 -0.59
C VAL A 148 -19.09 -2.24 -0.61
N LEU A 149 -18.59 -2.70 0.54
CA LEU A 149 -17.83 -3.94 0.61
C LEU A 149 -18.63 -5.13 0.10
N MET A 150 -19.91 -5.25 0.48
CA MET A 150 -20.79 -6.31 -0.02
C MET A 150 -20.98 -6.25 -1.54
N ARG A 151 -21.15 -5.06 -2.12
CA ARG A 151 -21.17 -4.88 -3.58
C ARG A 151 -19.86 -5.37 -4.21
N LEU A 152 -18.72 -4.93 -3.69
CA LEU A 152 -17.40 -5.30 -4.21
C LEU A 152 -17.14 -6.81 -4.16
N VAL A 153 -17.64 -7.50 -3.11
CA VAL A 153 -17.60 -8.97 -3.03
C VAL A 153 -18.47 -9.59 -4.13
N MET A 154 -19.68 -9.09 -4.35
CA MET A 154 -20.61 -9.63 -5.34
C MET A 154 -20.16 -9.38 -6.79
N GLU A 155 -19.38 -8.33 -7.01
CA GLU A 155 -18.81 -7.96 -8.32
C GLU A 155 -17.44 -8.61 -8.58
N ASP A 156 -17.00 -9.53 -7.71
CA ASP A 156 -15.68 -10.18 -7.77
C ASP A 156 -14.50 -9.19 -7.81
N SER A 157 -14.71 -7.95 -7.37
CA SER A 157 -13.68 -6.90 -7.33
C SER A 157 -12.75 -7.06 -6.13
N VAL A 158 -13.24 -7.72 -5.08
CA VAL A 158 -12.46 -8.11 -3.90
C VAL A 158 -12.69 -9.59 -3.62
N SER A 159 -11.61 -10.31 -3.38
CA SER A 159 -11.64 -11.76 -3.10
C SER A 159 -12.15 -12.10 -1.70
N PRO A 160 -12.71 -13.30 -1.48
CA PRO A 160 -13.14 -13.76 -0.16
C PRO A 160 -12.07 -13.63 0.93
N SER A 161 -10.81 -13.97 0.63
CA SER A 161 -9.69 -13.85 1.57
C SER A 161 -9.43 -12.40 1.99
N GLN A 162 -9.45 -11.46 1.04
CA GLN A 162 -9.32 -10.02 1.30
C GLN A 162 -10.46 -9.48 2.17
N VAL A 163 -11.70 -9.89 1.90
CA VAL A 163 -12.88 -9.49 2.69
C VAL A 163 -12.75 -10.03 4.11
N TRP A 164 -12.39 -11.29 4.26
CA TRP A 164 -12.19 -11.91 5.57
C TRP A 164 -11.11 -11.19 6.39
N GLY A 165 -9.95 -10.95 5.78
CA GLY A 165 -8.85 -10.20 6.40
C GLY A 165 -9.29 -8.79 6.81
N THR A 166 -10.09 -8.13 5.98
CA THR A 166 -10.66 -6.80 6.29
C THR A 166 -11.55 -6.84 7.53
N LEU A 167 -12.50 -7.78 7.59
CA LEU A 167 -13.45 -7.87 8.69
C LEU A 167 -12.75 -8.20 10.01
N ILE A 168 -11.79 -9.12 9.98
CA ILE A 168 -11.01 -9.50 11.17
C ILE A 168 -10.11 -8.35 11.62
N GLY A 169 -9.39 -7.71 10.69
CA GLY A 169 -8.53 -6.55 11.01
C GLY A 169 -9.34 -5.41 11.63
N TYR A 170 -10.50 -5.12 11.05
CA TYR A 170 -11.39 -4.08 11.54
C TYR A 170 -11.97 -4.43 12.92
N ALA A 171 -12.49 -5.65 13.10
CA ALA A 171 -13.03 -6.11 14.38
C ALA A 171 -11.96 -6.14 15.49
N SER A 172 -10.71 -6.45 15.14
CA SER A 172 -9.58 -6.49 16.09
C SER A 172 -9.21 -5.11 16.65
N CYS A 173 -9.54 -4.04 15.94
CA CYS A 173 -9.35 -2.67 16.42
C CYS A 173 -10.48 -2.17 17.34
N GLY A 174 -11.55 -2.96 17.53
CA GLY A 174 -12.49 -2.83 18.64
C GLY A 174 -13.64 -1.82 18.49
N LEU A 175 -13.89 -1.26 17.30
CA LEU A 175 -15.01 -0.31 17.05
C LEU A 175 -15.03 0.86 18.06
N ILE A 176 -13.88 1.50 18.30
CA ILE A 176 -13.61 2.38 19.46
C ILE A 176 -13.74 3.88 19.11
N GLY A 177 -13.80 4.25 17.83
CA GLY A 177 -13.54 5.60 17.36
C GLY A 177 -14.75 6.35 16.80
N ASP A 178 -14.60 7.68 16.71
CA ASP A 178 -15.52 8.52 15.93
C ASP A 178 -15.42 8.20 14.42
N PHE A 179 -16.25 8.86 13.60
CA PHE A 179 -16.28 8.63 12.15
C PHE A 179 -14.88 8.66 11.52
N SER A 180 -14.05 9.65 11.88
CA SER A 180 -12.72 9.85 11.32
C SER A 180 -11.76 8.73 11.68
N VAL A 181 -11.87 8.18 12.89
CA VAL A 181 -11.05 7.04 13.32
C VAL A 181 -11.53 5.75 12.66
N GLU A 182 -12.84 5.52 12.60
CA GLU A 182 -13.43 4.28 12.06
C GLU A 182 -13.16 4.11 10.56
N ILE A 183 -13.29 5.17 9.76
CA ILE A 183 -12.99 5.12 8.33
C ILE A 183 -11.52 4.78 8.07
N LEU A 184 -10.61 5.37 8.86
CA LEU A 184 -9.18 5.09 8.76
C LEU A 184 -8.89 3.62 9.12
N ILE A 185 -9.47 3.11 10.20
CA ILE A 185 -9.27 1.71 10.62
C ILE A 185 -9.82 0.75 9.56
N PHE A 186 -11.00 1.01 9.00
CA PHE A 186 -11.61 0.14 8.01
C PHE A 186 -10.79 0.10 6.71
N CYS A 187 -10.43 1.27 6.16
CA CYS A 187 -9.59 1.36 4.96
C CYS A 187 -8.20 0.75 5.19
N ARG A 188 -7.60 0.95 6.38
CA ARG A 188 -6.32 0.31 6.74
C ARG A 188 -6.46 -1.21 6.80
N SER A 189 -7.56 -1.73 7.32
CA SER A 189 -7.82 -3.17 7.38
C SER A 189 -7.98 -3.76 5.98
N MET A 190 -8.66 -3.04 5.07
CA MET A 190 -8.72 -3.41 3.65
C MET A 190 -7.33 -3.44 3.02
N LEU A 191 -6.51 -2.42 3.28
CA LEU A 191 -5.16 -2.34 2.75
C LEU A 191 -4.31 -3.50 3.26
N TYR A 192 -4.33 -3.82 4.56
CA TYR A 192 -3.56 -4.93 5.12
C TYR A 192 -4.06 -6.30 4.68
N ALA A 193 -5.33 -6.41 4.32
CA ALA A 193 -5.87 -7.61 3.68
C ALA A 193 -5.47 -7.75 2.20
N GLY A 194 -4.81 -6.73 1.62
CA GLY A 194 -4.32 -6.73 0.26
C GLY A 194 -5.31 -6.22 -0.79
N CYS A 195 -6.35 -5.47 -0.41
CA CYS A 195 -7.30 -4.87 -1.35
C CYS A 195 -6.61 -3.83 -2.28
N GLY A 196 -7.10 -3.74 -3.52
CA GLY A 196 -6.65 -2.74 -4.50
C GLY A 196 -7.14 -1.32 -4.21
N PHE A 197 -6.52 -0.32 -4.85
CA PHE A 197 -6.88 1.09 -4.70
C PHE A 197 -8.33 1.37 -5.07
N GLY A 198 -8.86 0.74 -6.13
CA GLY A 198 -10.25 0.93 -6.57
C GLY A 198 -11.24 0.67 -5.44
N ALA A 199 -11.17 -0.51 -4.83
CA ALA A 199 -12.01 -0.90 -3.70
C ALA A 199 -11.87 0.03 -2.48
N ILE A 200 -10.62 0.37 -2.10
CA ILE A 200 -10.36 1.21 -0.93
C ILE A 200 -10.90 2.63 -1.14
N SER A 201 -10.65 3.21 -2.32
CA SER A 201 -11.09 4.56 -2.65
C SER A 201 -12.61 4.68 -2.72
N GLU A 202 -13.29 3.66 -3.25
CA GLU A 202 -14.75 3.62 -3.33
C GLU A 202 -15.42 3.61 -1.96
N VAL A 203 -14.94 2.77 -1.03
CA VAL A 203 -15.43 2.75 0.37
C VAL A 203 -15.19 4.10 1.04
N PHE A 204 -13.99 4.66 0.87
CA PHE A 204 -13.63 5.94 1.47
C PHE A 204 -14.51 7.09 0.95
N LEU A 205 -14.69 7.20 -0.37
CA LEU A 205 -15.46 8.26 -0.99
C LEU A 205 -16.96 8.15 -0.65
N GLU A 206 -17.53 6.94 -0.64
CA GLU A 206 -18.92 6.75 -0.23
C GLU A 206 -19.13 7.20 1.22
N ALA A 207 -18.25 6.78 2.13
CA ALA A 207 -18.31 7.16 3.53
C ALA A 207 -18.20 8.69 3.72
N MET A 208 -17.25 9.33 3.04
CA MET A 208 -17.05 10.78 3.08
C MET A 208 -18.27 11.55 2.54
N SER A 209 -18.92 11.04 1.49
CA SER A 209 -20.13 11.66 0.93
C SER A 209 -21.28 11.71 1.95
N LYS A 210 -21.43 10.69 2.79
CA LYS A 210 -22.48 10.62 3.83
C LYS A 210 -22.15 11.51 5.02
N CYS A 211 -20.87 11.64 5.36
CA CYS A 211 -20.43 12.52 6.45
C CYS A 211 -20.66 14.00 6.11
N ALA A 212 -20.37 14.42 4.87
CA ALA A 212 -20.56 15.79 4.40
C ALA A 212 -22.03 16.27 4.47
N ILE A 213 -23.00 15.35 4.39
CA ILE A 213 -24.44 15.65 4.53
C ILE A 213 -24.83 15.87 6.01
N SER A 214 -24.04 15.35 6.96
CA SER A 214 -24.36 15.33 8.39
C SER A 214 -23.70 16.46 9.20
N SER A 215 -22.60 17.05 8.70
CA SER A 215 -21.86 18.12 9.38
C SER A 215 -22.06 19.47 8.69
N ALA A 216 -22.46 20.50 9.45
CA ALA A 216 -22.38 21.88 8.97
C ALA A 216 -20.91 22.26 8.70
N PRO A 217 -20.61 23.08 7.67
CA PRO A 217 -19.25 23.43 7.32
C PRO A 217 -18.61 24.21 8.47
N THR A 218 -17.66 23.58 9.16
CA THR A 218 -16.79 24.25 10.12
C THR A 218 -15.50 24.61 9.42
N VAL A 219 -14.95 25.78 9.76
CA VAL A 219 -13.97 26.52 8.95
C VAL A 219 -12.56 25.91 8.97
N ASP A 220 -12.27 24.93 9.84
CA ASP A 220 -10.90 24.47 10.12
C ASP A 220 -10.65 22.95 10.02
N ASN A 221 -11.61 22.15 9.54
CA ASN A 221 -11.34 20.73 9.28
C ASN A 221 -11.12 20.53 7.77
N GLU A 222 -9.86 20.46 7.35
CA GLU A 222 -9.52 19.85 6.06
C GLU A 222 -10.17 18.46 6.02
N SER A 223 -11.19 18.29 5.18
CA SER A 223 -11.80 16.98 5.00
C SER A 223 -10.70 16.02 4.55
N PRO A 224 -10.49 14.88 5.22
CA PRO A 224 -9.45 13.94 4.83
C PRO A 224 -9.66 13.55 3.37
N ASP A 225 -8.62 13.71 2.56
CA ASP A 225 -8.62 13.27 1.17
C ASP A 225 -7.91 11.91 1.03
N LEU A 226 -7.96 11.34 -0.17
CA LEU A 226 -7.32 10.05 -0.46
C LEU A 226 -5.79 10.07 -0.25
N PRO A 227 -5.04 11.09 -0.70
CA PRO A 227 -3.62 11.24 -0.35
C PRO A 227 -3.34 11.17 1.16
N HIS A 228 -4.05 11.96 1.97
CA HIS A 228 -3.88 11.96 3.42
C HIS A 228 -4.20 10.61 4.06
N LEU A 229 -5.24 9.91 3.57
CA LEU A 229 -5.56 8.55 3.99
C LEU A 229 -4.37 7.61 3.79
N TYR A 230 -3.78 7.59 2.59
CA TYR A 230 -2.65 6.71 2.27
C TYR A 230 -1.37 7.08 3.03
N ILE A 231 -1.10 8.36 3.23
CA ILE A 231 0.02 8.81 4.07
C ILE A 231 -0.17 8.36 5.52
N ASN A 232 -1.37 8.48 6.07
CA ASN A 232 -1.69 8.02 7.42
C ASN A 232 -1.51 6.50 7.59
N MET A 233 -1.75 5.71 6.53
CA MET A 233 -1.51 4.27 6.53
C MET A 233 -0.02 3.93 6.33
N LEU A 234 0.72 4.73 5.58
CA LEU A 234 2.14 4.57 5.31
C LEU A 234 3.03 4.90 6.51
N GLU A 235 2.70 5.94 7.29
CA GLU A 235 3.57 6.42 8.37
C GLU A 235 3.88 5.36 9.46
N PRO A 236 2.90 4.57 9.96
CA PRO A 236 3.18 3.48 10.89
C PRO A 236 4.08 2.40 10.26
N ILE A 237 3.85 2.06 8.98
CA ILE A 237 4.65 1.06 8.25
C ILE A 237 6.12 1.51 8.19
N LEU A 238 6.36 2.78 7.81
CA LEU A 238 7.71 3.34 7.75
C LEU A 238 8.39 3.35 9.12
N ARG A 239 7.64 3.61 10.19
CA ARG A 239 8.17 3.55 11.56
C ARG A 239 8.58 2.13 11.94
N ASP A 240 7.78 1.14 11.60
CA ASP A 240 8.04 -0.27 11.91
C ASP A 240 9.30 -0.78 11.19
N LEU A 241 9.59 -0.27 9.98
CA LEU A 241 10.85 -0.53 9.26
C LEU A 241 12.07 -0.06 10.07
N VAL A 242 12.00 1.09 10.74
CA VAL A 242 13.10 1.62 11.56
C VAL A 242 13.30 0.78 12.81
N CYS A 243 12.21 0.28 13.40
CA CYS A 243 12.24 -0.56 14.59
C CYS A 243 12.75 -1.99 14.32
N GLY A 244 13.04 -2.34 13.07
CA GLY A 244 13.58 -3.65 12.69
C GLY A 244 12.53 -4.76 12.70
N SER A 245 11.25 -4.42 12.53
CA SER A 245 10.23 -5.44 12.28
C SER A 245 10.54 -6.17 10.97
N HIS A 246 10.59 -7.50 11.01
CA HIS A 246 10.86 -8.33 9.83
C HIS A 246 9.63 -8.54 8.94
N GLU A 247 8.47 -8.01 9.33
CA GLU A 247 7.21 -8.20 8.62
C GLU A 247 6.93 -7.03 7.68
N HIS A 248 7.47 -7.12 6.46
CA HIS A 248 7.29 -6.12 5.39
C HIS A 248 5.95 -6.23 4.65
N GLN A 249 5.12 -7.19 5.03
CA GLN A 249 3.91 -7.57 4.29
C GLN A 249 2.94 -6.38 4.12
N ASN A 250 2.75 -5.58 5.16
CA ASN A 250 1.89 -4.40 5.10
C ASN A 250 2.43 -3.33 4.14
N PHE A 251 3.76 -3.23 4.01
CA PHE A 251 4.37 -2.33 3.04
C PHE A 251 4.13 -2.81 1.61
N TYR A 252 4.29 -4.12 1.39
CA TYR A 252 4.01 -4.73 0.09
C TYR A 252 2.55 -4.64 -0.30
N HIS A 253 1.63 -4.81 0.65
CA HIS A 253 0.20 -4.61 0.41
C HIS A 253 -0.12 -3.15 0.06
N LEU A 254 0.48 -2.17 0.75
CA LEU A 254 0.29 -0.74 0.42
C LEU A 254 0.74 -0.42 -1.01
N LEU A 255 1.91 -0.93 -1.41
CA LEU A 255 2.47 -0.62 -2.73
C LEU A 255 1.76 -1.41 -3.83
N SER A 256 1.36 -2.65 -3.54
CA SER A 256 0.58 -3.49 -4.46
C SER A 256 -0.82 -2.92 -4.68
N SER A 257 -1.46 -2.33 -3.68
CA SER A 257 -2.78 -1.71 -3.86
C SER A 257 -2.75 -0.57 -4.88
N LEU A 258 -1.60 0.11 -5.00
CA LEU A 258 -1.36 1.20 -5.95
C LEU A 258 -0.81 0.74 -7.30
N SER A 259 -0.58 -0.56 -7.51
CA SER A 259 0.13 -1.06 -8.70
C SER A 259 -0.68 -1.02 -9.99
N LYS A 260 -1.95 -1.39 -9.94
CA LYS A 260 -2.84 -1.45 -11.12
C LYS A 260 -3.56 -0.13 -11.36
N LEU A 261 -3.98 0.11 -12.59
CA LEU A 261 -4.84 1.24 -12.97
C LEU A 261 -6.32 0.98 -12.60
N GLU A 262 -6.59 0.85 -11.30
CA GLU A 262 -7.94 0.66 -10.75
C GLU A 262 -8.48 1.96 -10.15
N GLY A 263 -9.80 2.18 -10.18
CA GLY A 263 -10.44 3.39 -9.62
C GLY A 263 -10.32 4.64 -10.51
N GLN A 264 -10.53 5.82 -9.91
CA GLN A 264 -10.36 7.09 -10.64
C GLN A 264 -8.89 7.40 -10.87
N LYS A 265 -8.52 7.63 -12.13
CA LYS A 265 -7.12 7.80 -12.56
C LYS A 265 -6.46 8.99 -11.88
N GLU A 266 -7.14 10.12 -11.81
CA GLU A 266 -6.62 11.36 -11.23
C GLU A 266 -6.34 11.18 -9.73
N ASP A 267 -7.26 10.54 -9.01
CA ASP A 267 -7.10 10.24 -7.58
C ASP A 267 -5.96 9.26 -7.33
N LEU A 268 -5.87 8.19 -8.12
CA LEU A 268 -4.78 7.22 -8.06
C LEU A 268 -3.43 7.92 -8.28
N GLN A 269 -3.34 8.80 -9.27
CA GLN A 269 -2.11 9.54 -9.52
C GLN A 269 -1.76 10.46 -8.35
N ARG A 270 -2.71 11.22 -7.80
CA ARG A 270 -2.46 12.07 -6.62
C ARG A 270 -1.95 11.25 -5.43
N VAL A 271 -2.52 10.07 -5.19
CA VAL A 271 -2.08 9.17 -4.11
C VAL A 271 -0.69 8.60 -4.38
N ARG A 272 -0.43 8.09 -5.59
CA ARG A 272 0.89 7.59 -6.00
C ARG A 272 1.98 8.65 -5.80
N HIS A 273 1.70 9.89 -6.19
CA HIS A 273 2.61 11.02 -6.00
C HIS A 273 2.89 11.28 -4.51
N ALA A 274 1.85 11.38 -3.68
CA ALA A 274 2.01 11.64 -2.25
C ALA A 274 2.83 10.52 -1.55
N VAL A 275 2.49 9.26 -1.82
CA VAL A 275 3.20 8.09 -1.28
C VAL A 275 4.66 8.08 -1.72
N TRP A 276 4.90 8.33 -3.01
CA TRP A 276 6.25 8.42 -3.57
C TRP A 276 7.07 9.53 -2.90
N GLU A 277 6.52 10.74 -2.79
CA GLU A 277 7.20 11.88 -2.17
C GLU A 277 7.52 11.59 -0.70
N ARG A 278 6.58 11.01 0.04
CA ARG A 278 6.81 10.66 1.45
C ARG A 278 7.92 9.61 1.60
N MET A 279 7.98 8.61 0.72
CA MET A 279 9.07 7.62 0.67
C MET A 279 10.41 8.24 0.29
N ALA A 280 10.42 9.20 -0.65
CA ALA A 280 11.59 9.98 -1.01
C ALA A 280 12.13 10.78 0.18
N GLN A 281 11.24 11.48 0.90
CA GLN A 281 11.60 12.22 2.11
C GLN A 281 12.14 11.30 3.21
N PHE A 282 11.52 10.12 3.39
CA PHE A 282 11.99 9.12 4.34
C PHE A 282 13.39 8.61 3.99
N SER A 283 13.63 8.21 2.75
CA SER A 283 14.94 7.70 2.30
C SER A 283 16.05 8.76 2.30
N ASN A 284 15.70 10.03 2.16
CA ASN A 284 16.65 11.15 2.25
C ASN A 284 16.98 11.56 3.70
N ASN A 285 16.26 11.07 4.71
CA ASN A 285 16.54 11.40 6.11
C ASN A 285 17.85 10.77 6.58
N LEU A 286 18.86 11.62 6.82
CA LEU A 286 20.21 11.20 7.25
C LEU A 286 20.25 10.61 8.66
N GLU A 287 19.22 10.83 9.48
CA GLU A 287 19.12 10.28 10.85
C GLU A 287 18.75 8.80 10.87
N LEU A 288 18.21 8.27 9.76
CA LEU A 288 17.78 6.88 9.66
C LEU A 288 18.95 5.95 9.32
N PRO A 289 18.91 4.67 9.77
CA PRO A 289 19.91 3.68 9.42
C PRO A 289 20.05 3.52 7.90
N SER A 290 21.30 3.45 7.40
CA SER A 290 21.60 3.39 5.97
C SER A 290 20.94 2.19 5.26
N HIS A 291 20.83 1.04 5.92
CA HIS A 291 20.20 -0.15 5.37
C HIS A 291 18.68 0.03 5.14
N VAL A 292 17.98 0.73 6.04
CA VAL A 292 16.54 1.05 5.90
C VAL A 292 16.33 2.03 4.74
N ARG A 293 17.20 3.05 4.64
CA ARG A 293 17.14 4.03 3.55
C ARG A 293 17.38 3.39 2.19
N VAL A 294 18.41 2.52 2.08
CA VAL A 294 18.69 1.76 0.85
C VAL A 294 17.52 0.86 0.50
N TYR A 295 16.93 0.15 1.48
CA TYR A 295 15.79 -0.72 1.23
C TYR A 295 14.58 0.03 0.63
N VAL A 296 14.22 1.20 1.17
CA VAL A 296 13.14 2.02 0.60
C VAL A 296 13.49 2.51 -0.81
N LEU A 297 14.74 2.89 -1.05
CA LEU A 297 15.19 3.29 -2.40
C LEU A 297 15.16 2.13 -3.40
N GLU A 298 15.53 0.91 -3.00
CA GLU A 298 15.40 -0.29 -3.83
C GLU A 298 13.94 -0.53 -4.23
N ILE A 299 13.02 -0.38 -3.28
CA ILE A 299 11.58 -0.48 -3.54
C ILE A 299 11.10 0.60 -4.50
N MET A 300 11.49 1.86 -4.26
CA MET A 300 11.13 2.98 -5.15
C MET A 300 11.64 2.74 -6.57
N GLN A 301 12.84 2.20 -6.72
CA GLN A 301 13.34 1.83 -8.04
C GLN A 301 12.50 0.71 -8.67
N PHE A 302 12.17 -0.33 -7.91
CA PHE A 302 11.39 -1.46 -8.40
C PHE A 302 10.00 -1.04 -8.90
N ILE A 303 9.29 -0.18 -8.17
CA ILE A 303 7.94 0.24 -8.58
C ILE A 303 7.92 1.06 -9.89
N THR A 304 9.04 1.68 -10.28
CA THR A 304 9.15 2.35 -11.60
C THR A 304 9.23 1.38 -12.77
N GLY A 305 9.36 0.07 -12.52
CA GLY A 305 9.51 -0.93 -13.59
C GLY A 305 10.86 -0.87 -14.32
N ARG A 306 11.79 -0.03 -13.87
CA ARG A 306 13.13 0.08 -14.44
C ARG A 306 14.00 -1.07 -13.93
N ASN A 307 14.42 -1.92 -14.85
CA ASN A 307 15.10 -3.17 -14.57
C ASN A 307 16.58 -2.92 -14.22
N ILE A 308 16.87 -2.67 -12.94
CA ILE A 308 18.23 -2.81 -12.42
C ILE A 308 18.40 -4.27 -12.01
N LYS A 309 19.39 -4.96 -12.58
CA LYS A 309 19.71 -6.33 -12.16
C LYS A 309 20.09 -6.35 -10.67
N GLY A 310 19.64 -7.38 -9.94
CA GLY A 310 20.08 -7.62 -8.56
C GLY A 310 19.13 -7.15 -7.46
N PHE A 311 17.83 -7.05 -7.73
CA PHE A 311 16.85 -6.91 -6.65
C PHE A 311 16.84 -8.15 -5.75
N ARG A 312 16.42 -7.95 -4.49
CA ARG A 312 16.23 -9.06 -3.56
C ARG A 312 15.09 -9.95 -4.08
N THR A 313 15.27 -11.25 -4.00
CA THR A 313 14.24 -12.24 -4.41
C THR A 313 12.91 -12.04 -3.69
N GLU A 314 12.94 -11.52 -2.45
CA GLU A 314 11.75 -11.16 -1.67
C GLU A 314 10.92 -10.05 -2.34
N LEU A 315 11.57 -9.08 -2.99
CA LEU A 315 10.87 -7.98 -3.66
C LEU A 315 10.20 -8.47 -4.95
N GLU A 316 10.92 -9.29 -5.72
CA GLU A 316 10.43 -9.89 -6.96
C GLU A 316 9.22 -10.82 -6.72
N SER A 317 9.16 -11.49 -5.56
CA SER A 317 8.05 -12.41 -5.24
C SER A 317 6.80 -11.72 -4.70
N ASN A 318 6.93 -10.52 -4.12
CA ASN A 318 5.85 -9.88 -3.35
C ASN A 318 5.35 -8.55 -3.93
N LEU A 319 6.04 -7.97 -4.91
CA LEU A 319 5.74 -6.64 -5.41
C LEU A 319 5.57 -6.60 -6.93
N LEU A 320 4.71 -5.69 -7.38
CA LEU A 320 4.49 -5.39 -8.79
C LEU A 320 4.91 -3.94 -9.06
N SER A 321 5.43 -3.68 -10.26
CA SER A 321 5.65 -2.32 -10.75
C SER A 321 4.32 -1.57 -10.88
N TRP A 322 4.36 -0.26 -10.75
CA TRP A 322 3.18 0.59 -10.95
C TRP A 322 2.91 0.76 -12.45
N GLU A 323 1.78 0.22 -12.89
CA GLU A 323 1.34 0.31 -14.28
C GLU A 323 1.14 1.77 -14.70
N GLY A 324 1.76 2.14 -15.82
CA GLY A 324 1.68 3.49 -16.37
C GLY A 324 2.31 4.56 -15.47
N TRP A 325 3.19 4.17 -14.53
CA TRP A 325 4.01 5.11 -13.76
C TRP A 325 5.33 5.34 -14.49
N ASP A 326 5.49 6.53 -15.07
CA ASP A 326 6.70 6.95 -15.76
C ASP A 326 7.76 7.53 -14.81
N GLY A 327 7.40 7.79 -13.55
CA GLY A 327 8.27 8.42 -12.56
C GLY A 327 8.69 9.84 -12.96
N LEU A 328 8.07 10.40 -14.00
CA LEU A 328 8.36 11.71 -14.55
C LEU A 328 7.45 12.72 -13.84
N PHE A 329 8.09 13.62 -13.11
CA PHE A 329 7.42 14.69 -12.37
C PHE A 329 6.84 15.68 -13.38
N SER A 330 5.56 15.57 -13.71
CA SER A 330 4.83 16.68 -14.30
C SER A 330 4.50 17.69 -13.20
N THR A 331 5.42 18.60 -12.90
CA THR A 331 5.09 19.85 -12.20
C THR A 331 4.12 20.63 -13.09
N SER A 332 2.82 20.50 -12.86
CA SER A 332 1.83 21.43 -13.42
C SER A 332 1.61 22.60 -12.46
N ASP A 333 2.09 23.76 -12.89
CA ASP A 333 1.57 25.11 -12.68
C ASP A 333 1.34 25.64 -11.25
N ASN A 334 2.24 26.54 -10.83
CA ASN A 334 1.90 27.95 -10.55
C ASN A 334 3.15 28.76 -10.16
N SER A 335 3.81 29.38 -11.14
CA SER A 335 4.48 30.67 -10.89
C SER A 335 4.53 31.47 -12.19
N GLU A 336 3.60 32.40 -12.32
CA GLU A 336 3.64 33.43 -13.35
C GLU A 336 4.92 34.28 -13.25
N ALA A 337 5.50 34.53 -14.43
CA ALA A 337 6.33 35.68 -14.78
C ALA A 337 7.69 35.88 -14.06
N SER A 338 8.75 35.40 -14.72
CA SER A 338 9.94 36.23 -14.98
C SER A 338 10.81 35.59 -16.05
N ALA A 339 10.72 36.12 -17.27
CA ALA A 339 11.60 35.79 -18.37
C ALA A 339 13.09 36.04 -18.03
N ASN A 340 13.94 35.20 -18.61
CA ASN A 340 15.40 35.29 -18.74
C ASN A 340 16.25 34.71 -17.60
N GLN A 341 16.67 33.46 -17.76
CA GLN A 341 18.08 33.08 -18.05
C GLN A 341 18.15 31.57 -18.27
N GLY A 342 18.78 31.16 -19.38
CA GLY A 342 18.92 29.76 -19.74
C GLY A 342 19.76 28.98 -18.74
N LEU A 343 19.19 27.90 -18.21
CA LEU A 343 19.89 26.80 -17.54
C LEU A 343 19.06 25.53 -17.80
N PRO A 344 19.67 24.40 -18.21
CA PRO A 344 18.93 23.17 -18.44
C PRO A 344 18.69 22.48 -17.08
N ASP A 345 17.73 22.98 -16.30
CA ASP A 345 17.33 22.37 -15.03
C ASP A 345 16.37 21.18 -15.20
N HIS A 346 16.24 20.66 -16.43
CA HIS A 346 15.43 19.49 -16.76
C HIS A 346 16.13 18.13 -16.53
N ILE A 347 17.24 18.07 -15.78
CA ILE A 347 17.82 16.79 -15.34
C ILE A 347 17.01 16.23 -14.15
N ASP A 348 15.82 15.75 -14.51
CA ASP A 348 15.37 14.39 -14.28
C ASP A 348 15.55 13.86 -12.85
N ALA A 349 14.58 14.14 -11.97
CA ALA A 349 14.60 13.66 -10.59
C ALA A 349 14.64 12.12 -10.49
N SER A 350 14.19 11.38 -11.51
CA SER A 350 14.35 9.92 -11.62
C SER A 350 15.83 9.48 -11.70
N SER A 351 16.63 10.19 -12.49
CA SER A 351 18.10 10.00 -12.56
C SER A 351 18.78 10.29 -11.21
N ARG A 352 18.24 11.24 -10.43
CA ARG A 352 18.75 11.61 -9.10
C ARG A 352 18.46 10.54 -8.04
N PHE A 353 17.30 9.89 -8.09
CA PHE A 353 16.98 8.78 -7.19
C PHE A 353 17.85 7.56 -7.49
N THR A 354 17.96 7.21 -8.77
CA THR A 354 18.77 6.07 -9.22
C THR A 354 20.25 6.28 -8.85
N SER A 355 20.80 7.47 -9.12
CA SER A 355 22.17 7.80 -8.71
C SER A 355 22.37 7.80 -7.19
N THR A 356 21.36 8.19 -6.40
CA THR A 356 21.42 8.12 -4.94
C THR A 356 21.40 6.68 -4.42
N LEU A 357 20.55 5.82 -4.98
CA LEU A 357 20.51 4.40 -4.65
C LEU A 357 21.85 3.73 -4.97
N VAL A 358 22.35 3.91 -6.20
CA VAL A 358 23.61 3.31 -6.65
C VAL A 358 24.78 3.84 -5.81
N ALA A 359 24.81 5.13 -5.49
CA ALA A 359 25.82 5.73 -4.62
C ALA A 359 25.80 5.13 -3.20
N LEU A 360 24.62 4.95 -2.60
CA LEU A 360 24.48 4.37 -1.27
C LEU A 360 24.84 2.88 -1.23
N LYS A 361 24.37 2.08 -2.18
CA LYS A 361 24.77 0.66 -2.32
C LYS A 361 26.28 0.54 -2.49
N SER A 362 26.84 1.35 -3.37
CA SER A 362 28.28 1.36 -3.60
C SER A 362 29.05 1.79 -2.36
N SER A 363 28.52 2.74 -1.57
CA SER A 363 29.11 3.16 -0.29
C SER A 363 29.08 2.05 0.76
N GLN A 364 28.01 1.25 0.82
CA GLN A 364 27.94 0.08 1.70
C GLN A 364 29.01 -0.95 1.34
N LEU A 365 29.19 -1.26 0.06
CA LEU A 365 30.25 -2.15 -0.42
C LEU A 365 31.64 -1.55 -0.16
N ALA A 366 31.83 -0.27 -0.47
CA ALA A 366 33.09 0.47 -0.27
C ALA A 366 33.51 0.57 1.20
N SER A 367 32.56 0.55 2.15
CA SER A 367 32.86 0.57 3.58
C SER A 367 33.74 -0.60 4.03
N SER A 368 33.65 -1.75 3.34
CA SER A 368 34.51 -2.92 3.57
C SER A 368 35.96 -2.70 3.12
N ILE A 369 36.18 -1.80 2.14
CA ILE A 369 37.48 -1.43 1.60
C ILE A 369 38.10 -0.30 2.43
N SER A 370 37.32 0.76 2.65
CA SER A 370 37.73 1.93 3.42
C SER A 370 36.51 2.64 4.00
N PRO A 371 36.37 2.70 5.33
CA PRO A 371 35.25 3.39 5.98
C PRO A 371 35.30 4.92 5.83
N ARG A 372 36.34 5.46 5.17
CA ARG A 372 36.52 6.91 4.93
C ARG A 372 36.07 7.37 3.54
N ILE A 373 35.83 6.44 2.62
CA ILE A 373 35.45 6.77 1.25
C ILE A 373 33.94 6.57 1.13
N GLU A 374 33.21 7.68 1.07
CA GLU A 374 31.78 7.70 0.78
C GLU A 374 31.58 8.03 -0.70
N ILE A 375 30.77 7.23 -1.38
CA ILE A 375 30.38 7.43 -2.77
C ILE A 375 29.07 8.21 -2.75
N THR A 376 29.10 9.41 -3.31
CA THR A 376 27.95 10.32 -3.36
C THR A 376 27.34 10.33 -4.77
N PRO A 377 26.09 10.80 -4.94
CA PRO A 377 25.49 10.94 -6.27
C PRO A 377 26.34 11.80 -7.21
N ASN A 378 27.07 12.79 -6.67
CA ASN A 378 27.99 13.64 -7.41
C ASN A 378 29.15 12.86 -8.06
N ASN A 379 29.48 11.69 -7.51
CA ASN A 379 30.50 10.80 -8.09
C ASN A 379 29.97 9.98 -9.27
N LEU A 380 28.66 9.93 -9.49
CA LEU A 380 28.02 9.14 -10.55
C LEU A 380 27.40 10.01 -11.64
N VAL A 381 27.63 11.33 -11.62
CA VAL A 381 27.06 12.28 -12.60
C VAL A 381 27.49 11.95 -14.02
N ASN A 382 28.71 11.45 -14.22
CA ASN A 382 29.19 11.00 -15.51
C ASN A 382 30.25 9.91 -15.35
N ILE A 383 30.58 9.23 -16.45
CA ILE A 383 31.55 8.14 -16.46
C ILE A 383 32.92 8.59 -15.94
N GLU A 384 33.35 9.83 -16.24
CA GLU A 384 34.67 10.33 -15.82
C GLU A 384 34.80 10.49 -14.29
N THR A 385 33.78 11.08 -13.67
CA THR A 385 33.71 11.25 -12.21
C THR A 385 33.57 9.90 -11.50
N ALA A 386 32.81 8.96 -12.08
CA ALA A 386 32.67 7.60 -11.58
C ALA A 386 34.01 6.86 -11.63
N VAL A 387 34.70 6.86 -12.77
CA VAL A 387 36.03 6.23 -12.93
C VAL A 387 37.04 6.82 -11.95
N SER A 388 37.05 8.15 -11.77
CA SER A 388 37.92 8.82 -10.79
C SER A 388 37.65 8.36 -9.35
N CYS A 389 36.38 8.18 -8.98
CA CYS A 389 35.99 7.64 -7.69
C CYS A 389 36.43 6.18 -7.52
N PHE A 390 36.19 5.35 -8.54
CA PHE A 390 36.58 3.94 -8.54
C PHE A 390 38.09 3.74 -8.38
N LEU A 391 38.91 4.56 -9.06
CA LEU A 391 40.36 4.51 -8.92
C LEU A 391 40.84 4.81 -7.50
N LYS A 392 40.14 5.68 -6.74
CA LYS A 392 40.46 5.92 -5.32
C LYS A 392 40.16 4.71 -4.44
N LEU A 393 39.11 3.96 -4.75
CA LEU A 393 38.76 2.70 -4.07
C LEU A 393 39.79 1.61 -4.40
N CYS A 394 40.18 1.47 -5.67
CA CYS A 394 41.24 0.56 -6.10
C CYS A 394 42.55 0.84 -5.38
N ALA A 395 42.93 2.10 -5.21
CA ALA A 395 44.13 2.49 -4.48
C ALA A 395 44.10 2.10 -2.98
N SER A 396 42.91 1.91 -2.42
CA SER A 396 42.69 1.53 -1.02
C SER A 396 42.43 0.02 -0.84
N SER A 397 42.43 -0.75 -1.93
CA SER A 397 42.09 -2.18 -1.95
C SER A 397 43.35 -3.06 -1.90
N SER A 398 43.40 -4.04 -1.01
CA SER A 398 44.59 -4.88 -0.79
C SER A 398 44.30 -6.34 -0.48
N THR A 399 43.03 -6.73 -0.33
CA THR A 399 42.61 -8.08 0.09
C THR A 399 41.55 -8.63 -0.86
N GLN A 400 41.38 -9.95 -0.89
CA GLN A 400 40.37 -10.61 -1.74
C GLN A 400 38.95 -10.06 -1.51
N PRO A 401 38.45 -9.88 -0.27
CA PRO A 401 37.15 -9.26 -0.04
C PRO A 401 37.03 -7.83 -0.59
N HIS A 402 38.12 -7.06 -0.62
CA HIS A 402 38.11 -5.72 -1.23
C HIS A 402 37.92 -5.81 -2.75
N PHE A 403 38.54 -6.80 -3.40
CA PHE A 403 38.36 -7.02 -4.84
C PHE A 403 36.94 -7.50 -5.16
N ASP A 404 36.36 -8.39 -4.34
CA ASP A 404 34.97 -8.83 -4.49
C ASP A 404 34.00 -7.64 -4.33
N ALA A 405 34.26 -6.74 -3.37
CA ALA A 405 33.50 -5.50 -3.20
C ALA A 405 33.64 -4.53 -4.40
N LEU A 406 34.83 -4.41 -4.99
CA LEU A 406 35.06 -3.60 -6.20
C LEU A 406 34.29 -4.15 -7.41
N ILE A 407 34.19 -5.47 -7.55
CA ILE A 407 33.42 -6.12 -8.63
C ILE A 407 31.94 -5.80 -8.46
N GLY A 408 31.40 -5.96 -7.25
CA GLY A 408 29.99 -5.61 -6.97
C GLY A 408 29.68 -4.14 -7.24
N ILE A 409 30.62 -3.21 -6.96
CA ILE A 409 30.46 -1.79 -7.30
C ILE A 409 30.40 -1.59 -8.83
N LEU A 410 31.25 -2.28 -9.60
CA LEU A 410 31.24 -2.16 -11.06
C LEU A 410 29.97 -2.74 -11.70
N GLU A 411 29.46 -3.86 -11.18
CA GLU A 411 28.22 -4.47 -11.66
C GLU A 411 27.02 -3.53 -11.47
N GLU A 412 26.92 -2.88 -10.29
CA GLU A 412 25.89 -1.87 -10.01
C GLU A 412 26.02 -0.64 -10.93
N TRP A 413 27.25 -0.19 -11.20
CA TRP A 413 27.48 0.98 -12.07
C TRP A 413 27.27 0.68 -13.55
N GLU A 414 27.61 -0.52 -14.01
CA GLU A 414 27.33 -0.97 -15.37
C GLU A 414 25.82 -0.95 -15.64
N GLY A 415 25.00 -1.49 -14.72
CA GLY A 415 23.55 -1.41 -14.81
C GLY A 415 23.01 0.03 -14.82
N PHE A 416 23.62 0.92 -14.04
CA PHE A 416 23.23 2.34 -13.96
C PHE A 416 23.49 3.10 -15.27
N PHE A 417 24.68 3.00 -15.85
CA PHE A 417 25.07 3.76 -17.05
C PHE A 417 24.56 3.16 -18.38
N VAL A 418 24.21 1.87 -18.40
CA VAL A 418 23.59 1.24 -19.58
C VAL A 418 22.13 1.69 -19.72
N ASN A 419 21.36 1.68 -18.62
CA ASN A 419 19.95 2.05 -18.65
C ASN A 419 19.71 3.55 -18.88
N SER A 420 20.67 4.43 -18.52
CA SER A 420 20.54 5.88 -18.76
C SER A 420 20.66 6.26 -20.24
N LYS A 421 21.21 5.39 -21.09
CA LYS A 421 21.38 5.66 -22.53
C LYS A 421 20.09 5.45 -23.33
N ASP A 422 19.31 4.45 -22.96
CA ASP A 422 18.02 4.15 -23.61
C ASP A 422 16.98 5.26 -23.36
N GLU A 423 17.10 6.01 -22.25
CA GLU A 423 16.26 7.20 -21.97
C GLU A 423 16.59 8.37 -22.89
N VAL A 424 17.87 8.67 -23.12
CA VAL A 424 18.30 9.79 -23.97
C VAL A 424 17.85 9.57 -25.42
N ASP A 425 18.02 8.34 -25.92
CA ASP A 425 17.66 7.98 -27.29
C ASP A 425 16.13 8.01 -27.53
N THR A 426 15.31 7.81 -26.50
CA THR A 426 13.84 7.90 -26.62
C THR A 426 13.31 9.33 -26.52
N THR A 427 13.91 10.20 -25.71
CA THR A 427 13.59 11.65 -25.71
C THR A 427 14.01 12.35 -26.99
N GLU A 428 15.18 12.04 -27.56
CA GLU A 428 15.63 12.64 -28.81
C GLU A 428 14.75 12.22 -30.02
N ALA A 429 14.16 11.03 -29.98
CA ALA A 429 13.22 10.57 -31.01
C ALA A 429 11.86 11.31 -30.95
N ILE A 430 11.43 11.74 -29.76
CA ILE A 430 10.17 12.49 -29.57
C ILE A 430 10.34 13.96 -29.97
N GLU A 431 11.47 14.59 -29.59
CA GLU A 431 11.77 15.98 -30.00
C GLU A 431 11.98 16.10 -31.52
N ALA A 432 12.47 15.06 -32.20
CA ALA A 432 12.61 15.03 -33.65
C ALA A 432 11.24 14.97 -34.39
N THR A 433 10.18 14.49 -33.75
CA THR A 433 8.83 14.44 -34.35
C THR A 433 8.00 15.71 -34.14
N GLU A 434 8.35 16.57 -33.18
CA GLU A 434 7.61 17.83 -32.92
C GLU A 434 8.13 19.02 -33.74
N ALA A 435 9.26 18.88 -34.42
CA ALA A 435 9.90 19.93 -35.19
C ALA A 435 9.62 19.91 -36.71
N GLU A 436 8.50 19.35 -37.20
CA GLU A 436 8.08 19.57 -38.60
C GLU A 436 6.60 19.29 -38.82
N ASN A 437 5.72 20.22 -38.44
CA ASN A 437 4.35 20.24 -38.99
C ASN A 437 3.79 21.66 -39.05
N CYS A 438 4.22 22.39 -40.09
CA CYS A 438 3.56 23.62 -40.55
C CYS A 438 3.48 23.64 -42.07
N TRP A 439 2.58 22.83 -42.64
CA TRP A 439 2.08 23.04 -44.00
C TRP A 439 0.56 22.99 -44.00
N SER A 440 -0.02 24.19 -43.92
CA SER A 440 -1.43 24.43 -44.14
C SER A 440 -1.78 24.38 -45.64
N ASN A 441 -2.74 23.50 -45.96
CA ASN A 441 -3.91 23.73 -46.81
C ASN A 441 -3.82 23.77 -48.36
N ASP A 442 -4.58 22.82 -48.92
CA ASP A 442 -5.39 22.78 -50.15
C ASP A 442 -4.81 22.77 -51.57
N GLY A 443 -5.07 21.66 -52.27
CA GLY A 443 -5.34 21.69 -53.71
C GLY A 443 -5.51 20.33 -54.42
N TRP A 444 -6.78 19.95 -54.64
CA TRP A 444 -7.31 19.29 -55.86
C TRP A 444 -6.79 17.90 -56.32
N ASP A 445 -7.63 16.90 -56.04
CA ASP A 445 -8.32 15.91 -56.92
C ASP A 445 -7.63 15.25 -58.15
N GLU A 446 -8.16 14.06 -58.44
CA GLU A 446 -8.02 13.17 -59.62
C GLU A 446 -6.93 12.09 -59.55
N GLY A 447 -7.36 10.88 -59.18
CA GLY A 447 -6.56 9.67 -59.23
C GLY A 447 -6.48 9.05 -60.62
N TRP A 448 -5.52 8.15 -60.82
CA TRP A 448 -5.55 7.07 -61.81
C TRP A 448 -4.71 5.89 -61.28
N GLU A 449 -5.26 4.69 -61.46
CA GLU A 449 -4.70 3.38 -61.16
C GLU A 449 -3.33 3.13 -61.83
N SER A 450 -2.44 2.37 -61.20
CA SER A 450 -1.86 1.14 -61.79
C SER A 450 -0.87 0.44 -60.83
N PHE A 451 -1.13 -0.85 -60.64
CA PHE A 451 -0.24 -1.88 -60.09
C PHE A 451 1.13 -1.89 -60.80
N GLN A 452 2.22 -2.12 -60.05
CA GLN A 452 3.20 -3.19 -60.33
C GLN A 452 3.88 -3.63 -59.02
N ASP A 453 3.77 -4.94 -58.72
CA ASP A 453 4.68 -5.70 -57.87
C ASP A 453 6.10 -5.62 -58.46
N GLU A 454 7.09 -5.18 -57.69
CA GLU A 454 8.50 -5.49 -57.94
C GLU A 454 9.24 -5.68 -56.61
N GLU A 455 9.84 -6.86 -56.49
CA GLU A 455 10.57 -7.38 -55.35
C GLU A 455 12.07 -7.01 -55.44
N ALA A 456 12.72 -6.91 -54.27
CA ALA A 456 14.16 -6.89 -53.97
C ALA A 456 14.89 -5.51 -53.99
N PRO A 457 16.01 -5.32 -53.24
CA PRO A 457 16.81 -6.31 -52.51
C PRO A 457 17.18 -5.96 -51.05
N GLU A 458 17.68 -7.00 -50.36
CA GLU A 458 18.42 -6.96 -49.10
C GLU A 458 19.44 -5.81 -49.09
N LYS A 459 19.32 -4.90 -48.11
CA LYS A 459 20.41 -3.97 -47.77
C LYS A 459 21.31 -4.61 -46.72
N GLU A 460 22.59 -4.55 -47.07
CA GLU A 460 23.76 -5.04 -46.37
C GLU A 460 23.74 -4.72 -44.86
N LYS A 461 24.22 -5.68 -44.08
CA LYS A 461 24.61 -5.50 -42.68
C LYS A 461 25.67 -4.40 -42.62
N THR A 462 25.28 -3.21 -42.19
CA THR A 462 26.23 -2.22 -41.67
C THR A 462 26.85 -2.82 -40.41
N GLU A 463 28.18 -2.89 -40.39
CA GLU A 463 28.98 -3.37 -39.27
C GLU A 463 28.52 -2.70 -37.97
N ASN A 464 28.08 -3.51 -37.00
CA ASN A 464 27.89 -3.07 -35.62
C ASN A 464 29.22 -2.49 -35.11
N SER A 465 29.24 -1.20 -34.80
CA SER A 465 30.29 -0.62 -33.97
C SER A 465 30.22 -1.31 -32.59
N ASN A 466 31.19 -2.19 -32.33
CA ASN A 466 31.41 -2.75 -30.99
C ASN A 466 31.83 -1.62 -30.04
N HIS A 467 30.86 -0.90 -29.48
CA HIS A 467 31.09 -0.01 -28.34
C HIS A 467 31.29 -0.89 -27.10
N VAL A 468 32.54 -1.25 -26.82
CA VAL A 468 32.92 -1.88 -25.55
C VAL A 468 32.72 -0.83 -24.44
N HIS A 469 31.89 -1.18 -23.45
CA HIS A 469 31.56 -0.26 -22.35
C HIS A 469 32.81 0.03 -21.49
N PRO A 470 33.06 1.29 -21.06
CA PRO A 470 34.27 1.64 -20.31
C PRO A 470 34.50 0.83 -19.02
N PHE A 471 33.43 0.36 -18.36
CA PHE A 471 33.53 -0.49 -17.18
C PHE A 471 33.93 -1.94 -17.49
N THR A 472 33.59 -2.46 -18.68
CA THR A 472 34.04 -3.78 -19.15
C THR A 472 35.56 -3.80 -19.34
N CYS A 473 36.15 -2.71 -19.85
CA CYS A 473 37.61 -2.55 -19.95
C CYS A 473 38.32 -2.47 -18.58
N LEU A 474 37.65 -1.96 -17.55
CA LEU A 474 38.20 -1.85 -16.19
C LEU A 474 38.24 -3.20 -15.46
N LEU A 475 37.28 -4.09 -15.75
CA LEU A 475 37.29 -5.48 -15.29
C LEU A 475 38.51 -6.21 -15.89
N ASP A 476 38.71 -6.12 -17.21
CA ASP A 476 39.83 -6.79 -17.89
C ASP A 476 41.22 -6.26 -17.49
N GLY A 477 41.35 -4.94 -17.32
CA GLY A 477 42.63 -4.29 -17.01
C GLY A 477 43.12 -4.53 -15.58
N ASN A 478 42.21 -4.69 -14.60
CA ASN A 478 42.57 -4.88 -13.19
C ASN A 478 42.73 -6.35 -12.80
N PHE A 479 42.02 -7.28 -13.44
CA PHE A 479 42.25 -8.72 -13.24
C PHE A 479 43.64 -9.18 -13.73
N GLN A 480 44.19 -8.55 -14.77
CA GLN A 480 45.58 -8.81 -15.19
C GLN A 480 46.64 -8.33 -14.18
N LYS A 481 46.30 -7.36 -13.31
CA LYS A 481 47.19 -6.92 -12.22
C LYS A 481 47.07 -7.81 -10.97
N ALA A 482 45.89 -8.32 -10.66
CA ALA A 482 45.69 -9.25 -9.52
C ALA A 482 46.45 -10.57 -9.71
N HIS A 483 46.53 -11.11 -10.95
CA HIS A 483 47.32 -12.31 -11.24
C HIS A 483 48.85 -12.09 -11.31
N ARG A 484 49.35 -10.85 -11.22
CA ARG A 484 50.79 -10.54 -11.23
C ARG A 484 51.40 -10.27 -9.86
N VAL A 485 50.61 -10.29 -8.77
CA VAL A 485 51.10 -10.12 -7.40
C VAL A 485 50.87 -11.39 -6.58
N VAL A 486 51.40 -12.50 -7.09
CA VAL A 486 51.77 -13.66 -6.25
C VAL A 486 53.22 -13.97 -6.59
N PRO A 487 54.21 -13.54 -5.77
CA PRO A 487 55.52 -14.13 -5.83
C PRO A 487 55.45 -15.51 -5.15
N VAL A 488 56.04 -16.50 -5.82
CA VAL A 488 56.35 -17.85 -5.29
C VAL A 488 57.13 -17.75 -3.98
#